data_AF-A0A975J2S3-F1
#
_entry.id   AF-A0A975J2S3-F1
#
_cell.length_a   1.000
_cell.length_b   1.000
_cell.length_c   1.000
_cell.angle_alpha   90.00
_cell.angle_beta   90.00
_cell.angle_gamma   90.00
#
_symmetry.space_group_name_H-M   'P 1'
#
loop_
_entity.id
_entity.type
_entity.pdbx_description
1 polymer ?
#
loop_
_entity_poly.entity_id
_entity_poly.type
_entity_poly.pdbx_seq_one_letter_code
_entity_poly.pdbx_strand_id
1 'polypeptide(L)'
;MTVQDIPLSDFVGKECWRTLAGKGTGSMFTLDLGEKIQRLRPLPSKHLDETIRNFEGEYSLYVTFGDWRVEGPEGVICTSRSSNEKDGEMVTGLKRLEGEKIVEASMTGASRDLLLAFSSGLVLRVFVNAVDDEEDDYSLFFPQGVWTVGAKGRLRGEK
;
A
#
# COMPACT_ATOMS: atom_id res chain seq x y z
N MET A 1 1.58 23.61 0.93
CA MET A 1 2.10 22.31 1.42
C MET A 1 3.58 22.28 1.19
N THR A 2 4.36 22.44 2.25
CA THR A 2 5.76 22.00 2.30
C THR A 2 5.77 20.48 2.11
N VAL A 3 6.89 19.90 1.66
CA VAL A 3 7.10 18.44 1.51
C VAL A 3 6.98 17.69 2.86
N GLN A 4 6.59 18.37 3.94
CA GLN A 4 6.58 17.85 5.31
C GLN A 4 5.26 17.17 5.70
N ASP A 5 4.13 17.52 5.07
CA ASP A 5 2.82 17.00 5.46
C ASP A 5 2.23 16.11 4.37
N ILE A 6 2.14 14.81 4.66
CA ILE A 6 1.43 13.84 3.83
C ILE A 6 -0.05 13.89 4.24
N PRO A 7 -1.00 14.03 3.29
CA PRO A 7 -2.42 14.17 3.61
C PRO A 7 -3.08 12.81 3.92
N LEU A 8 -2.56 12.09 4.92
CA LEU A 8 -3.05 10.74 5.30
C LEU A 8 -4.53 10.72 5.71
N SER A 9 -5.06 11.85 6.18
CA SER A 9 -6.50 11.99 6.46
C SER A 9 -7.38 11.70 5.25
N ASP A 10 -6.86 11.91 4.03
CA ASP A 10 -7.61 11.70 2.79
C ASP A 10 -7.89 10.21 2.52
N PHE A 11 -7.14 9.31 3.17
CA PHE A 11 -7.39 7.86 3.12
C PHE A 11 -8.58 7.44 3.99
N VAL A 12 -8.92 8.21 5.03
CA VAL A 12 -9.98 7.82 5.96
C VAL A 12 -11.33 7.79 5.25
N GLY A 13 -12.05 6.69 5.40
CA GLY A 13 -13.32 6.40 4.73
C GLY A 13 -13.18 5.80 3.34
N LYS A 14 -11.97 5.75 2.78
CA LYS A 14 -11.70 5.16 1.46
C LYS A 14 -11.68 3.64 1.56
N GLU A 15 -12.37 2.99 0.63
CA GLU A 15 -12.37 1.53 0.49
C GLU A 15 -11.10 1.07 -0.21
N CYS A 16 -10.44 0.03 0.30
CA CYS A 16 -9.44 -0.70 -0.46
C CYS A 16 -10.16 -1.64 -1.42
N TRP A 17 -10.25 -1.30 -2.70
CA TRP A 17 -10.99 -2.11 -3.67
C TRP A 17 -10.10 -3.12 -4.41
N ARG A 18 -8.77 -2.98 -4.30
CA ARG A 18 -7.81 -3.91 -4.90
C ARG A 18 -6.54 -4.03 -4.07
N THR A 19 -6.04 -5.26 -4.01
CA THR A 19 -4.67 -5.60 -3.67
C THR A 19 -3.96 -6.22 -4.87
N LEU A 20 -2.69 -5.90 -5.07
CA LEU A 20 -1.84 -6.50 -6.09
C LEU A 20 -0.56 -7.01 -5.45
N ALA A 21 -0.42 -8.34 -5.40
CA ALA A 21 0.76 -9.07 -4.92
C ALA A 21 0.84 -10.40 -5.65
N GLY A 22 2.02 -11.03 -5.67
CA GLY A 22 2.12 -12.40 -6.13
C GLY A 22 3.51 -12.82 -6.56
N LYS A 23 3.57 -13.95 -7.27
CA LYS A 23 4.83 -14.58 -7.64
C LYS A 23 5.72 -13.62 -8.42
N GLY A 24 6.96 -13.49 -7.97
CA GLY A 24 7.96 -12.62 -8.59
C GLY A 24 7.96 -11.17 -8.11
N THR A 25 7.01 -10.76 -7.25
CA THR A 25 7.04 -9.43 -6.62
C THR A 25 7.84 -9.39 -5.32
N GLY A 26 8.29 -10.54 -4.81
CA GLY A 26 8.99 -10.60 -3.52
C GLY A 26 8.04 -10.18 -2.39
N SER A 27 8.46 -9.20 -1.59
CA SER A 27 7.65 -8.55 -0.55
C SER A 27 6.78 -7.40 -1.08
N MET A 28 6.91 -7.02 -2.35
CA MET A 28 6.24 -5.84 -2.90
C MET A 28 4.75 -6.08 -3.10
N PHE A 29 3.93 -5.09 -2.79
CA PHE A 29 2.50 -5.08 -3.10
C PHE A 29 1.96 -3.66 -3.32
N THR A 30 0.81 -3.58 -3.98
CA THR A 30 0.04 -2.33 -4.15
C THR A 30 -1.34 -2.49 -3.52
N LEU A 31 -1.82 -1.45 -2.86
CA LEU A 31 -3.24 -1.27 -2.54
C LEU A 31 -3.79 -0.12 -3.37
N ASP A 32 -5.01 -0.27 -3.87
CA ASP A 32 -5.76 0.83 -4.49
C ASP A 32 -6.98 1.13 -3.66
N LEU A 33 -7.15 2.43 -3.40
CA LEU A 33 -8.06 2.97 -2.42
C LEU A 33 -9.00 3.99 -3.08
N GLY A 34 -10.20 4.12 -2.53
CA GLY A 34 -11.18 5.12 -2.95
C GLY A 34 -11.88 4.75 -4.26
N GLU A 35 -12.13 5.75 -5.10
CA GLU A 35 -12.81 5.53 -6.38
C GLU A 35 -11.92 4.77 -7.38
N LYS A 36 -12.56 4.08 -8.33
CA LYS A 36 -11.87 3.49 -9.49
C LYS A 36 -11.69 4.56 -10.57
N ILE A 37 -10.46 5.02 -10.76
CA ILE A 37 -10.11 6.02 -11.77
C ILE A 37 -9.74 5.31 -13.07
N GLN A 38 -10.41 5.67 -14.17
CA GLN A 38 -10.11 5.08 -15.47
C GLN A 38 -8.73 5.56 -15.96
N ARG A 39 -7.87 4.60 -16.27
CA ARG A 39 -6.54 4.87 -16.83
C ARG A 39 -6.66 5.48 -18.22
N LEU A 40 -5.82 6.47 -18.50
CA LEU A 40 -5.67 7.02 -19.86
C LEU A 40 -5.19 5.97 -20.85
N ARG A 41 -4.33 5.05 -20.40
CA ARG A 41 -3.82 3.93 -21.19
C ARG A 41 -3.95 2.64 -20.36
N PRO A 42 -4.72 1.65 -20.82
CA PRO A 42 -4.81 0.38 -20.13
C PRO A 42 -3.46 -0.31 -20.01
N LEU A 43 -3.27 -1.09 -18.95
CA LEU A 43 -2.06 -1.89 -18.81
C LEU A 43 -1.96 -2.92 -19.96
N PRO A 44 -0.76 -3.09 -20.55
CA PRO A 44 -0.57 -3.91 -21.75
C PRO A 44 -0.68 -5.42 -21.46
N SER A 45 -0.49 -5.84 -20.21
CA SER A 45 -0.53 -7.25 -19.82
C SER A 45 -1.95 -7.81 -19.93
N LYS A 46 -2.14 -8.79 -20.82
CA LYS A 46 -3.42 -9.49 -21.02
C LYS A 46 -3.75 -10.50 -19.92
N HIS A 47 -2.79 -10.79 -19.04
CA HIS A 47 -2.97 -11.72 -17.92
C HIS A 47 -3.64 -11.06 -16.71
N LEU A 48 -3.73 -9.73 -16.70
CA LEU A 48 -4.45 -8.96 -15.70
C LEU A 48 -5.93 -8.90 -16.07
N ASP A 49 -6.81 -8.89 -15.06
CA ASP A 49 -8.24 -8.72 -15.30
C ASP A 49 -8.56 -7.31 -15.85
N GLU A 50 -9.74 -7.17 -16.45
CA GLU A 50 -10.15 -5.91 -17.07
C GLU A 50 -10.21 -4.74 -16.08
N THR A 51 -10.55 -4.99 -14.81
CA THR A 51 -10.58 -3.93 -13.81
C THR A 51 -9.16 -3.42 -13.55
N ILE A 52 -8.21 -4.32 -13.34
CA ILE A 52 -6.80 -3.96 -13.12
C ILE A 52 -6.20 -3.25 -14.32
N ARG A 53 -6.52 -3.73 -15.52
CA ARG A 53 -5.99 -3.16 -16.75
C ARG A 53 -6.51 -1.77 -17.01
N ASN A 54 -7.78 -1.52 -16.74
CA ASN A 54 -8.43 -0.26 -17.14
C ASN A 54 -8.53 0.77 -16.01
N PHE A 55 -8.33 0.38 -14.74
CA PHE A 55 -8.50 1.28 -13.60
C PHE A 55 -7.30 1.30 -12.64
N GLU A 56 -7.16 2.43 -11.96
CA GLU A 56 -6.28 2.66 -10.82
C GLU A 56 -7.05 3.30 -9.68
N GLY A 57 -6.48 3.27 -8.46
CA GLY A 57 -7.14 3.88 -7.31
C GLY A 57 -7.14 5.40 -7.43
N GLU A 58 -8.13 6.04 -6.82
CA GLU A 58 -8.08 7.47 -6.48
C GLU A 58 -6.83 7.77 -5.65
N TYR A 59 -6.49 6.83 -4.76
CA TYR A 59 -5.21 6.76 -4.07
C TYR A 59 -4.60 5.38 -4.22
N SER A 60 -3.28 5.28 -4.12
CA SER A 60 -2.60 3.99 -4.06
C SER A 60 -1.46 4.00 -3.04
N LEU A 61 -1.29 2.89 -2.33
CA LEU A 61 -0.08 2.59 -1.56
C LEU A 61 0.73 1.58 -2.35
N TYR A 62 2.01 1.84 -2.59
CA TYR A 62 2.94 0.88 -3.16
C TYR A 62 4.06 0.62 -2.16
N VAL A 63 4.17 -0.62 -1.67
CA VAL A 63 5.25 -1.04 -0.78
C VAL A 63 6.29 -1.79 -1.61
N THR A 64 7.54 -1.39 -1.46
CA THR A 64 8.68 -1.93 -2.20
C THR A 64 9.57 -2.78 -1.30
N PHE A 65 10.49 -2.15 -0.56
CA PHE A 65 11.49 -2.85 0.26
C PHE A 65 11.17 -2.86 1.76
N GLY A 66 10.16 -2.11 2.19
CA GLY A 66 9.76 -2.05 3.59
C GLY A 66 9.28 -3.40 4.12
N ASP A 67 9.64 -3.72 5.36
CA ASP A 67 9.01 -4.82 6.09
C ASP A 67 7.57 -4.44 6.43
N TRP A 68 6.65 -5.39 6.36
CA TRP A 68 5.25 -5.10 6.64
C TRP A 68 4.52 -6.33 7.18
N ARG A 69 3.37 -6.09 7.80
CA ARG A 69 2.47 -7.16 8.22
C ARG A 69 1.01 -6.71 8.23
N VAL A 70 0.14 -7.67 7.97
CA VAL A 70 -1.30 -7.53 8.22
C VAL A 70 -1.64 -8.23 9.52
N GLU A 71 -2.29 -7.51 10.41
CA GLU A 71 -2.79 -7.97 11.71
C GLU A 71 -4.31 -8.06 11.64
N GLY A 72 -4.87 -9.06 12.33
CA GLY A 72 -6.30 -9.13 12.64
C GLY A 72 -6.51 -9.31 14.14
N PRO A 73 -7.77 -9.46 14.58
CA PRO A 73 -8.12 -9.56 15.99
C PRO A 73 -7.40 -10.70 16.75
N GLU A 74 -7.05 -11.78 16.05
CA GLU A 74 -6.43 -12.98 16.61
C GLU A 74 -4.90 -13.05 16.43
N GLY A 75 -4.29 -12.05 15.78
CA GLY A 75 -2.84 -12.02 15.57
C GLY A 75 -2.41 -11.64 14.14
N VAL A 76 -1.18 -11.99 13.78
CA VAL A 76 -0.61 -11.71 12.45
C VAL A 76 -1.20 -12.67 11.41
N ILE A 77 -1.72 -12.12 10.32
CA ILE A 77 -2.33 -12.86 9.21
C ILE A 77 -1.30 -13.18 8.13
N CYS A 78 -0.47 -12.20 7.76
CA CYS A 78 0.63 -12.38 6.81
C CYS A 78 1.68 -11.28 6.98
N THR A 79 2.86 -11.49 6.40
CA THR A 79 4.01 -10.58 6.49
C THR A 79 4.72 -10.44 5.15
N SER A 80 5.68 -9.50 5.07
CA SER A 80 6.63 -9.36 3.96
C SER A 80 7.40 -10.65 3.63
N ARG A 81 7.46 -11.62 4.56
CA ARG A 81 8.17 -12.90 4.40
C ARG A 81 7.24 -14.09 4.12
N SER A 82 5.93 -13.86 4.11
CA SER A 82 4.94 -14.89 3.80
C SER A 82 5.04 -15.30 2.33
N SER A 83 4.59 -16.52 2.01
CA SER A 83 4.64 -17.03 0.64
C SER A 83 3.81 -16.16 -0.32
N ASN A 84 4.45 -15.69 -1.39
CA ASN A 84 3.82 -14.92 -2.48
C ASN A 84 3.44 -15.79 -3.69
N GLU A 85 3.53 -17.12 -3.57
CA GLU A 85 3.00 -18.02 -4.59
C GLU A 85 1.49 -17.81 -4.76
N LYS A 86 0.94 -18.33 -5.86
CA LYS A 86 -0.51 -18.29 -6.08
C LYS A 86 -1.22 -18.94 -4.87
N ASP A 87 -2.18 -18.23 -4.30
CA ASP A 87 -2.93 -18.64 -3.11
C ASP A 87 -2.08 -18.78 -1.83
N GLY A 88 -0.85 -18.25 -1.83
CA GLY A 88 0.02 -18.17 -0.66
C GLY A 88 -0.50 -17.22 0.42
N GLU A 89 0.07 -17.31 1.61
CA GLU A 89 -0.34 -16.53 2.79
C GLU A 89 -0.27 -15.01 2.56
N MET A 90 0.74 -14.51 1.83
CA MET A 90 0.83 -13.09 1.48
C MET A 90 -0.37 -12.66 0.63
N VAL A 91 -0.62 -13.41 -0.45
CA VAL A 91 -1.67 -13.08 -1.43
C VAL A 91 -3.05 -13.17 -0.77
N THR A 92 -3.32 -14.27 -0.07
CA THR A 92 -4.63 -14.49 0.58
C THR A 92 -4.84 -13.57 1.79
N GLY A 93 -3.78 -13.22 2.52
CA GLY A 93 -3.84 -12.29 3.65
C GLY A 93 -4.10 -10.85 3.22
N LEU A 94 -3.37 -10.35 2.21
CA LEU A 94 -3.61 -9.01 1.65
C LEU A 94 -5.00 -8.88 1.05
N LYS A 95 -5.50 -9.94 0.40
CA LYS A 95 -6.84 -9.96 -0.20
C LYS A 95 -7.97 -9.74 0.82
N ARG A 96 -7.71 -9.97 2.11
CA ARG A 96 -8.69 -9.68 3.18
C ARG A 96 -8.92 -8.18 3.40
N LEU A 97 -8.03 -7.34 2.89
CA LEU A 97 -8.20 -5.87 2.92
C LEU A 97 -9.16 -5.40 1.83
N GLU A 98 -9.43 -6.21 0.80
CA GLU A 98 -10.33 -5.83 -0.28
C GLU A 98 -11.79 -5.72 0.21
N GLY A 99 -12.44 -4.60 -0.11
CA GLY A 99 -13.79 -4.24 0.34
C GLY A 99 -13.83 -3.55 1.71
N GLU A 100 -12.70 -3.44 2.41
CA GLU A 100 -12.63 -2.78 3.72
C GLU A 100 -12.38 -1.29 3.60
N LYS A 101 -12.98 -0.50 4.49
CA LYS A 101 -12.74 0.94 4.58
C LYS A 101 -11.65 1.25 5.58
N ILE A 102 -10.76 2.18 5.22
CA ILE A 102 -9.78 2.70 6.16
C ILE A 102 -10.50 3.57 7.20
N VAL A 103 -10.28 3.28 8.47
CA VAL A 103 -10.83 4.06 9.60
C VAL A 103 -9.76 4.90 10.30
N GLU A 104 -8.48 4.53 10.13
CA GLU A 104 -7.34 5.27 10.64
C GLU A 104 -6.17 5.16 9.65
N ALA A 105 -5.49 6.28 9.41
CA ALA A 105 -4.23 6.32 8.68
C ALA A 105 -3.27 7.23 9.43
N SER A 106 -2.11 6.71 9.81
CA SER A 106 -1.12 7.46 10.59
C SER A 106 0.31 7.05 10.27
N MET A 107 1.25 7.93 10.59
CA MET A 107 2.68 7.65 10.53
C MET A 107 3.30 7.87 11.90
N THR A 108 4.28 7.03 12.25
CA THR A 108 4.92 7.09 13.57
C THR A 108 6.30 7.73 13.49
N GLY A 109 6.51 8.76 14.31
CA GLY A 109 7.84 9.31 14.61
C GLY A 109 8.63 9.79 13.39
N ALA A 110 9.96 9.76 13.52
CA ALA A 110 10.87 10.15 12.45
C ALA A 110 11.09 9.03 11.41
N SER A 111 10.82 7.76 11.77
CA SER A 111 10.88 6.62 10.85
C SER A 111 9.80 6.71 9.78
N ARG A 112 8.65 7.32 10.11
CA ARG A 112 7.47 7.36 9.23
C ARG A 112 6.93 5.97 8.93
N ASP A 113 6.95 5.09 9.93
CA ASP A 113 6.27 3.79 9.84
C ASP A 113 4.77 4.03 9.63
N LEU A 114 4.21 3.42 8.60
CA LEU A 114 2.81 3.61 8.19
C LEU A 114 1.90 2.63 8.92
N LEU A 115 0.77 3.13 9.40
CA LEU A 115 -0.34 2.35 9.92
C LEU A 115 -1.60 2.69 9.12
N LEU A 116 -2.27 1.67 8.60
CA LEU A 116 -3.64 1.76 8.09
C LEU A 116 -4.53 0.78 8.87
N ALA A 117 -5.52 1.29 9.60
CA ALA A 117 -6.53 0.46 10.26
C ALA A 117 -7.81 0.43 9.43
N PHE A 118 -8.46 -0.72 9.38
CA PHE A 118 -9.62 -1.01 8.54
C PHE A 118 -10.88 -1.30 9.37
N SER A 119 -12.05 -1.15 8.74
CA SER A 119 -13.37 -1.24 9.37
C SER A 119 -13.65 -2.57 10.09
N SER A 120 -13.12 -3.69 9.61
CA SER A 120 -13.26 -5.00 10.25
C SER A 120 -12.26 -5.28 11.38
N GLY A 121 -11.43 -4.30 11.75
CA GLY A 121 -10.38 -4.45 12.76
C GLY A 121 -9.07 -5.03 12.21
N LEU A 122 -8.93 -5.14 10.89
CA LEU A 122 -7.65 -5.43 10.25
C LEU A 122 -6.72 -4.21 10.34
N VAL A 123 -5.42 -4.45 10.47
CA VAL A 123 -4.40 -3.39 10.50
C VAL A 123 -3.24 -3.77 9.59
N LEU A 124 -2.90 -2.89 8.65
CA LEU A 124 -1.66 -2.96 7.90
C LEU A 124 -0.62 -2.06 8.56
N ARG A 125 0.56 -2.61 8.85
CA ARG A 125 1.73 -1.86 9.30
C ARG A 125 2.86 -2.02 8.29
N VAL A 126 3.47 -0.91 7.90
CA VAL A 126 4.68 -0.86 7.09
C VAL A 126 5.79 -0.21 7.92
N PHE A 127 6.89 -0.93 8.06
CA PHE A 127 8.06 -0.54 8.83
C PHE A 127 9.14 -0.08 7.86
N VAL A 128 9.63 1.13 8.08
CA VAL A 128 10.73 1.71 7.32
C VAL A 128 12.02 1.07 7.80
N ASN A 129 12.67 0.30 6.92
CA ASN A 129 13.90 -0.42 7.23
C ASN A 129 15.02 -0.13 6.22
N ALA A 130 14.74 0.59 5.13
CA ALA A 130 15.78 0.98 4.19
C ALA A 130 16.85 1.86 4.87
N VAL A 131 18.09 1.42 4.76
CA VAL A 131 19.28 2.12 5.30
C VAL A 131 20.08 2.82 4.20
N ASP A 132 19.98 2.33 2.97
CA ASP A 132 20.71 2.80 1.79
C ASP A 132 19.82 3.67 0.92
N ASP A 133 20.35 4.83 0.49
CA ASP A 133 19.59 5.89 -0.20
C ASP A 133 19.05 5.48 -1.61
N GLU A 134 19.38 4.27 -2.08
CA GLU A 134 18.93 3.70 -3.35
C GLU A 134 17.58 2.98 -3.28
N GLU A 135 17.07 2.71 -2.07
CA GLU A 135 15.83 1.97 -1.86
C GLU A 135 14.73 2.85 -1.25
N ASP A 136 13.52 2.71 -1.81
CA ASP A 136 12.28 3.25 -1.24
C ASP A 136 11.58 2.16 -0.42
N ASP A 137 11.07 2.51 0.76
CA ASP A 137 10.26 1.58 1.56
C ASP A 137 8.83 1.50 1.01
N TYR A 138 8.23 2.67 0.78
CA TYR A 138 6.90 2.77 0.18
C TYR A 138 6.63 4.15 -0.45
N SER A 139 5.67 4.17 -1.36
CA SER A 139 5.15 5.37 -2.02
C SER A 139 3.64 5.47 -1.86
N LEU A 140 3.17 6.68 -1.63
CA LEU A 140 1.76 7.03 -1.53
C LEU A 140 1.39 7.92 -2.71
N PHE A 141 0.46 7.45 -3.52
CA PHE A 141 -0.06 8.15 -4.69
C PHE A 141 -1.38 8.81 -4.30
N PHE A 142 -1.45 10.12 -4.49
CA PHE A 142 -2.65 10.93 -4.32
C PHE A 142 -2.94 11.70 -5.62
N PRO A 143 -4.17 12.20 -5.82
CA PRO A 143 -4.51 13.04 -6.97
C PRO A 143 -3.61 14.28 -7.12
N GLN A 144 -3.08 14.80 -6.01
CA GLN A 144 -2.25 15.99 -5.92
C GLN A 144 -0.73 15.74 -6.01
N GLY A 145 -0.30 14.49 -6.08
CA GLY A 145 1.13 14.14 -6.14
C GLY A 145 1.48 12.78 -5.55
N VAL A 146 2.77 12.49 -5.53
CA VAL A 146 3.35 11.26 -4.96
C VAL A 146 4.25 11.62 -3.79
N TRP A 147 4.09 10.91 -2.68
CA TRP A 147 4.96 11.02 -1.51
C TRP A 147 5.65 9.69 -1.28
N THR A 148 6.97 9.71 -1.31
CA THR A 148 7.80 8.53 -1.17
C THR A 148 8.61 8.61 0.11
N VAL A 149 8.54 7.55 0.90
CA VAL A 149 9.38 7.34 2.07
C VAL A 149 10.46 6.34 1.70
N GLY A 150 11.69 6.82 1.65
CA GLY A 150 12.87 5.99 1.43
C GLY A 150 13.78 5.96 2.64
N ALA A 151 15.04 5.63 2.39
CA ALA A 151 16.05 5.36 3.41
C ALA A 151 16.01 6.31 4.62
N LYS A 152 16.10 5.72 5.83
CA LYS A 152 16.10 6.42 7.12
C LYS A 152 14.84 7.28 7.31
N GLY A 153 13.73 6.88 6.71
CA GLY A 153 12.45 7.57 6.76
C GLY A 153 12.43 8.89 6.00
N ARG A 154 13.34 9.12 5.05
CA ARG A 154 13.40 10.39 4.31
C ARG A 154 12.19 10.52 3.39
N LEU A 155 11.48 11.63 3.52
CA LEU A 155 10.30 11.96 2.72
C LEU A 155 10.68 12.80 1.51
N ARG A 156 10.21 12.38 0.34
CA ARG A 156 10.27 13.11 -0.93
C ARG A 156 8.86 13.27 -1.49
N GLY A 157 8.59 14.40 -2.14
CA GLY A 157 7.28 14.69 -2.71
C GLY A 157 7.41 15.21 -4.14
N GLU A 158 6.62 14.66 -5.05
CA GLU A 158 6.52 15.05 -6.46
C GLU A 158 5.07 15.45 -6.76
N LYS A 159 4.87 16.54 -7.50
CA LYS A 159 3.55 17.06 -7.87
C LYS A 159 3.32 16.95 -9.37
#